data_AF-A0A2T0TMX3-F1
#
_entry.id   AF-A0A2T0TMX3-F1
#
_cell.length_a   1.000
_cell.length_b   1.000
_cell.length_c   1.000
_cell.angle_alpha   90.00
_cell.angle_beta   90.00
_cell.angle_gamma   90.00
#
_symmetry.space_group_name_H-M   'P 1'
#
loop_
_entity.id
_entity.type
_entity.pdbx_description
1 polymer ?
#
loop_
_entity_poly.entity_id
_entity_poly.type
_entity_poly.pdbx_seq_one_letter_code
_entity_poly.pdbx_strand_id
1 'polypeptide(L)'
;MKKPVLLLLLLLAAPTIRATWATDSYHVITTRADDEYDRYKKKGDDLYREGRYLEARRQYQNCLLVPNFENDPYAKEQIDNCTRGLSLRQQADDALQQGKGADAVNLYKQLLTVNANDAVTKAQLADYYERQGNTLFNQKRYAEARSQYQQALSYTTTRQGTIQLQLDNINRILNPPPSKRIGLKVATGAVAVGAAAYAAFLHSDFQNKRNAVIQLGQTADPTNSGSIGPDDLNRQYQDAYDAAQVAASKTGLFKACVGVAAVATLAEVYLLVRKPKAKPTAWQVHPATESWGLTLRRGF
;
A
#
# COMPACT_ATOMS: atom_id res chain seq x y z
N MET A 1 -93.69 -25.77 83.02
CA MET A 1 -92.51 -25.75 83.93
C MET A 1 -91.28 -25.51 83.04
N LYS A 2 -90.63 -24.32 83.09
CA LYS A 2 -89.34 -24.03 83.78
C LYS A 2 -88.35 -25.21 83.65
N LYS A 3 -87.10 -25.11 83.17
CA LYS A 3 -86.12 -24.04 82.88
C LYS A 3 -84.90 -24.70 82.14
N PRO A 4 -83.81 -23.99 81.78
CA PRO A 4 -83.08 -24.13 80.51
C PRO A 4 -81.77 -24.95 80.61
N VAL A 5 -81.20 -25.31 79.45
CA VAL A 5 -79.80 -25.77 79.33
C VAL A 5 -79.05 -24.90 78.32
N LEU A 6 -77.84 -24.58 78.74
CA LEU A 6 -76.87 -23.59 78.29
C LEU A 6 -75.86 -24.24 77.33
N LEU A 7 -75.30 -23.44 76.41
CA LEU A 7 -73.97 -23.53 75.78
C LEU A 7 -73.66 -24.76 74.89
N LEU A 8 -73.26 -24.51 73.63
CA LEU A 8 -71.85 -24.37 73.26
C LEU A 8 -71.74 -23.94 71.78
N LEU A 9 -71.08 -22.80 71.58
CA LEU A 9 -70.81 -22.18 70.29
C LEU A 9 -69.48 -22.76 69.77
N LEU A 10 -69.52 -23.54 68.68
CA LEU A 10 -68.33 -24.13 68.06
C LEU A 10 -68.11 -23.48 66.68
N LEU A 11 -67.27 -22.44 66.67
CA LEU A 11 -66.81 -21.75 65.47
C LEU A 11 -65.80 -22.65 64.75
N LEU A 12 -66.22 -23.30 63.65
CA LEU A 12 -65.29 -23.94 62.71
C LEU A 12 -64.57 -22.84 61.90
N ALA A 13 -63.37 -22.48 62.33
CA ALA A 13 -62.44 -21.74 61.50
C ALA A 13 -61.82 -22.71 60.47
N ALA A 14 -62.35 -22.70 59.24
CA ALA A 14 -61.70 -23.35 58.11
C ALA A 14 -60.49 -22.52 57.68
N PRO A 15 -59.26 -23.05 57.66
CA PRO A 15 -58.13 -22.35 57.08
C PRO A 15 -58.34 -22.26 55.56
N THR A 16 -58.46 -21.04 55.05
CA THR A 16 -58.36 -20.79 53.61
C THR A 16 -56.90 -20.97 53.21
N ILE A 17 -56.56 -22.14 52.68
CA ILE A 17 -55.27 -22.36 52.02
C ILE A 17 -55.31 -21.54 50.72
N ARG A 18 -54.77 -20.32 50.74
CA ARG A 18 -54.49 -19.56 49.52
C ARG A 18 -53.35 -20.26 48.79
N ALA A 19 -53.63 -20.74 47.59
CA ALA A 19 -52.67 -21.37 46.72
C ALA A 19 -51.72 -20.31 46.11
N THR A 20 -50.61 -20.01 46.79
CA THR A 20 -49.51 -19.20 46.25
C THR A 20 -48.47 -20.10 45.58
N TRP A 21 -48.80 -20.66 44.41
CA TRP A 21 -47.87 -21.53 43.64
C TRP A 21 -47.75 -21.11 42.18
N ALA A 22 -48.42 -20.02 41.76
CA ALA A 22 -48.46 -19.61 40.36
C ALA A 22 -47.44 -18.51 40.01
N THR A 23 -47.04 -17.67 40.97
CA THR A 23 -46.20 -16.50 40.69
C THR A 23 -44.71 -16.85 40.49
N ASP A 24 -44.15 -17.75 41.31
CA ASP A 24 -42.74 -18.17 41.15
C ASP A 24 -42.53 -18.99 39.87
N SER A 25 -43.47 -19.87 39.52
CA SER A 25 -43.36 -20.68 38.29
C SER A 25 -43.46 -19.81 37.03
N TYR A 26 -44.33 -18.80 37.02
CA TYR A 26 -44.45 -17.89 35.88
C TYR A 26 -43.19 -17.06 35.70
N HIS A 27 -42.63 -16.52 36.81
CA HIS A 27 -41.43 -15.70 36.77
C HIS A 27 -40.17 -16.48 36.35
N VAL A 28 -40.06 -17.75 36.74
CA VAL A 28 -38.95 -18.63 36.33
C VAL A 28 -39.07 -19.05 34.85
N ILE A 29 -40.29 -19.25 34.34
CA ILE A 29 -40.54 -19.56 32.92
C ILE A 29 -40.19 -18.35 32.04
N THR A 30 -40.57 -17.13 32.45
CA THR A 30 -40.25 -15.92 31.68
C THR A 30 -38.75 -15.66 31.62
N THR A 31 -38.03 -15.74 32.75
CA THR A 31 -36.57 -15.52 32.75
C THR A 31 -35.81 -16.54 31.91
N ARG A 32 -36.25 -17.81 31.93
CA ARG A 32 -35.64 -18.86 31.10
C ARG A 32 -35.93 -18.68 29.61
N ALA A 33 -37.15 -18.25 29.26
CA ALA A 33 -37.52 -17.94 27.89
C ALA A 33 -36.66 -16.79 27.34
N ASP A 34 -36.46 -15.74 28.15
CA ASP A 34 -35.61 -14.59 27.79
C ASP A 34 -34.15 -15.05 27.53
N ASP A 35 -33.57 -15.89 28.39
CA ASP A 35 -32.23 -16.46 28.20
C ASP A 35 -32.11 -17.30 26.92
N GLU A 36 -33.13 -18.11 26.60
CA GLU A 36 -33.16 -18.93 25.38
C GLU A 36 -33.27 -18.08 24.12
N TYR A 37 -34.11 -17.03 24.14
CA TYR A 37 -34.24 -16.06 23.06
C TYR A 37 -32.91 -15.36 22.78
N ASP A 38 -32.26 -14.81 23.82
CA ASP A 38 -31.00 -14.07 23.68
C ASP A 38 -29.88 -14.95 23.12
N ARG A 39 -29.84 -16.22 23.52
CA ARG A 39 -28.89 -17.20 22.97
C ARG A 39 -29.10 -17.41 21.47
N TYR A 40 -30.35 -17.63 21.03
CA TYR A 40 -30.65 -17.82 19.61
C TYR A 40 -30.36 -16.56 18.80
N LYS A 41 -30.79 -15.40 19.31
CA LYS A 41 -30.57 -14.09 18.69
C LYS A 41 -29.09 -13.84 18.47
N LYS A 42 -28.27 -13.95 19.53
CA LYS A 42 -26.81 -13.73 19.44
C LYS A 42 -26.17 -14.64 18.40
N LYS A 43 -26.52 -15.94 18.41
CA LYS A 43 -25.99 -16.90 17.43
C LYS A 43 -26.45 -16.58 16.00
N GLY A 44 -27.70 -16.15 15.83
CA GLY A 44 -28.23 -15.67 14.56
C GLY A 44 -27.44 -14.47 14.03
N ASP A 45 -27.17 -13.49 14.89
CA ASP A 45 -26.45 -12.26 14.53
C ASP A 45 -25.00 -12.51 14.13
N ASP A 46 -24.32 -13.41 14.85
CA ASP A 46 -22.95 -13.81 14.53
C ASP A 46 -22.89 -14.52 13.17
N LEU A 47 -23.80 -15.46 12.93
CA LEU A 47 -23.93 -16.15 11.64
C LEU A 47 -24.32 -15.18 10.52
N TYR A 48 -25.23 -14.25 10.78
CA TYR A 48 -25.63 -13.22 9.81
C TYR A 48 -24.42 -12.37 9.42
N ARG A 49 -23.65 -11.89 10.40
CA ARG A 49 -22.42 -11.11 10.17
C ARG A 49 -21.42 -11.87 9.30
N GLU A 50 -21.27 -13.17 9.50
CA GLU A 50 -20.41 -14.03 8.67
C GLU A 50 -20.94 -14.23 7.24
N GLY A 51 -22.20 -13.89 6.97
CA GLY A 51 -22.88 -14.17 5.71
C GLY A 51 -23.50 -15.56 5.65
N ARG A 52 -23.60 -16.28 6.77
CA ARG A 52 -24.17 -17.62 6.90
C ARG A 52 -25.69 -17.58 7.03
N TYR A 53 -26.33 -16.99 6.02
CA TYR A 53 -27.76 -16.65 6.04
C TYR A 53 -28.69 -17.84 6.28
N LEU A 54 -28.36 -19.03 5.76
CA LEU A 54 -29.21 -20.20 5.96
C LEU A 54 -29.26 -20.61 7.44
N GLU A 55 -28.11 -20.62 8.11
CA GLU A 55 -28.02 -20.98 9.53
C GLU A 55 -28.51 -19.85 10.43
N ALA A 56 -28.22 -18.60 10.08
CA ALA A 56 -28.74 -17.42 10.77
C ALA A 56 -30.27 -17.41 10.76
N ARG A 57 -30.89 -17.61 9.58
CA ARG A 57 -32.35 -17.69 9.44
C ARG A 57 -32.96 -18.76 10.34
N ARG A 58 -32.32 -19.93 10.46
CA ARG A 58 -32.79 -20.99 11.38
C ARG A 58 -32.73 -20.55 12.85
N GLN A 59 -31.71 -19.80 13.26
CA GLN A 59 -31.66 -19.29 14.63
C GLN A 59 -32.75 -18.24 14.90
N TYR A 60 -33.00 -17.33 13.96
CA TYR A 60 -34.09 -16.38 14.09
C TYR A 60 -35.47 -17.05 14.07
N GLN A 61 -35.64 -18.12 13.31
CA GLN A 61 -36.85 -18.96 13.39
C GLN A 61 -37.01 -19.57 14.78
N ASN A 62 -35.92 -20.04 15.41
CA ASN A 62 -35.97 -20.54 16.78
C ASN A 62 -36.36 -19.46 17.79
N CYS A 63 -35.97 -18.19 17.59
CA CYS A 63 -36.42 -17.08 18.43
C CYS A 63 -37.96 -16.98 18.45
N LEU A 64 -38.60 -17.17 17.30
CA LEU A 64 -40.06 -17.14 17.17
C LEU A 64 -40.77 -18.38 17.76
N LEU A 65 -40.02 -19.41 18.14
CA LEU A 65 -40.54 -20.58 18.85
C LEU A 65 -40.46 -20.44 20.38
N VAL A 66 -39.78 -19.40 20.87
CA VAL A 66 -39.68 -19.12 22.31
C VAL A 66 -41.00 -18.52 22.80
N PRO A 67 -41.58 -19.00 23.92
CA PRO A 67 -42.83 -18.47 24.46
C PRO A 67 -42.76 -16.96 24.70
N ASN A 68 -43.81 -16.24 24.27
CA ASN A 68 -43.95 -14.77 24.32
C ASN A 68 -43.16 -13.99 23.25
N PHE A 69 -42.40 -14.65 22.38
CA PHE A 69 -41.61 -14.02 21.31
C PHE A 69 -42.07 -14.41 19.89
N GLU A 70 -43.24 -15.04 19.75
CA GLU A 70 -43.74 -15.57 18.47
C GLU A 70 -43.95 -14.48 17.40
N ASN A 71 -44.10 -13.24 17.85
CA ASN A 71 -44.30 -12.07 17.00
C ASN A 71 -43.17 -11.05 17.09
N ASP A 72 -41.99 -11.43 17.56
CA ASP A 72 -40.83 -10.54 17.67
C ASP A 72 -40.51 -9.89 16.31
N PRO A 73 -40.61 -8.55 16.19
CA PRO A 73 -40.38 -7.86 14.92
C PRO A 73 -38.93 -8.00 14.45
N TYR A 74 -37.99 -8.04 15.40
CA TYR A 74 -36.56 -8.14 15.09
C TYR A 74 -36.24 -9.47 14.38
N ALA A 75 -36.64 -10.61 14.96
CA ALA A 75 -36.41 -11.92 14.37
C ALA A 75 -37.09 -12.06 12.99
N LYS A 76 -38.31 -11.51 12.81
CA LYS A 76 -39.00 -11.50 11.51
C LYS A 76 -38.23 -10.71 10.44
N GLU A 77 -37.80 -9.48 10.77
CA GLU A 77 -36.99 -8.66 9.86
C GLU A 77 -35.68 -9.36 9.48
N GLN A 78 -35.00 -9.98 10.44
CA GLN A 78 -33.76 -10.70 10.16
C GLN A 78 -33.97 -11.95 9.30
N ILE A 79 -35.10 -12.65 9.44
CA ILE A 79 -35.47 -13.77 8.54
C ILE A 79 -35.63 -13.28 7.09
N ASP A 80 -36.25 -12.12 6.91
CA ASP A 80 -36.43 -11.50 5.58
C ASP A 80 -35.09 -11.05 5.00
N ASN A 81 -34.24 -10.40 5.80
CA ASN A 81 -32.88 -10.02 5.40
C ASN A 81 -32.04 -11.24 5.02
N CYS A 82 -32.09 -12.33 5.79
CA CYS A 82 -31.43 -13.59 5.44
C CYS A 82 -31.95 -14.16 4.12
N THR A 83 -33.26 -14.12 3.89
CA THR A 83 -33.88 -14.64 2.66
C THR A 83 -33.48 -13.81 1.44
N ARG A 84 -33.46 -12.49 1.58
CA ARG A 84 -32.92 -11.58 0.56
C ARG A 84 -31.43 -11.85 0.29
N GLY A 85 -30.65 -12.06 1.36
CA GLY A 85 -29.23 -12.37 1.26
C GLY A 85 -28.94 -13.66 0.50
N LEU A 86 -29.69 -14.72 0.79
CA LEU A 86 -29.63 -16.00 0.06
C LEU A 86 -29.97 -15.83 -1.42
N SER A 87 -31.04 -15.10 -1.73
CA SER A 87 -31.48 -14.87 -3.12
C SER A 87 -30.43 -14.09 -3.92
N LEU A 88 -29.87 -13.01 -3.36
CA LEU A 88 -28.82 -12.23 -4.01
C LEU A 88 -27.57 -13.05 -4.26
N ARG A 89 -27.15 -13.87 -3.28
CA ARG A 89 -25.97 -14.74 -3.43
C ARG A 89 -26.19 -15.78 -4.53
N GLN A 90 -27.35 -16.45 -4.54
CA GLN A 90 -27.68 -17.42 -5.58
C GLN A 90 -27.64 -16.78 -6.97
N GLN A 91 -28.25 -15.60 -7.15
CA GLN A 91 -28.21 -14.89 -8.43
C GLN A 91 -26.78 -14.50 -8.84
N ALA A 92 -25.94 -14.11 -7.88
CA ALA A 92 -24.55 -13.77 -8.15
C ALA A 92 -23.75 -15.00 -8.59
N ASP A 93 -23.94 -16.14 -7.92
CA ASP A 93 -23.32 -17.41 -8.27
C ASP A 93 -23.77 -17.89 -9.66
N ASP A 94 -25.07 -17.81 -9.97
CA ASP A 94 -25.61 -18.13 -11.30
C ASP A 94 -25.04 -17.22 -12.40
N ALA A 95 -24.89 -15.92 -12.11
CA ALA A 95 -24.27 -14.97 -13.02
C ALA A 95 -22.78 -15.31 -13.28
N LEU A 96 -22.03 -15.74 -12.26
CA LEU A 96 -20.65 -16.22 -12.43
C LEU A 96 -20.60 -17.46 -13.33
N GLN A 97 -21.48 -18.43 -13.13
CA GLN A 97 -21.55 -19.65 -13.94
C GLN A 97 -21.86 -19.34 -15.42
N GLN A 98 -22.64 -18.29 -15.67
CA GLN A 98 -22.95 -17.81 -17.03
C GLN A 98 -21.85 -16.93 -17.63
N GLY A 99 -20.73 -16.71 -16.94
CA GLY A 99 -19.65 -15.82 -17.37
C GLY A 99 -19.97 -14.33 -17.25
N LYS A 100 -21.08 -13.96 -16.61
CA LYS A 100 -21.53 -12.57 -16.38
C LYS A 100 -20.91 -11.98 -15.11
N GLY A 101 -19.58 -11.92 -15.08
CA GLY A 101 -18.83 -11.51 -13.88
C GLY A 101 -19.17 -10.09 -13.38
N ALA A 102 -19.45 -9.14 -14.28
CA ALA A 102 -19.84 -7.78 -13.90
C ALA A 102 -21.21 -7.76 -13.17
N ASP A 103 -22.17 -8.55 -13.64
CA ASP A 103 -23.49 -8.67 -13.02
C ASP A 103 -23.37 -9.30 -11.63
N ALA A 104 -22.56 -10.36 -11.50
CA ALA A 104 -22.27 -10.98 -10.21
C ALA A 104 -21.67 -9.99 -9.21
N VAL A 105 -20.70 -9.17 -9.62
CA VAL A 105 -20.11 -8.12 -8.77
C VAL A 105 -21.17 -7.11 -8.32
N ASN A 106 -22.08 -6.71 -9.20
CA ASN A 106 -23.17 -5.79 -8.84
C ASN A 106 -24.12 -6.41 -7.81
N LEU A 107 -24.46 -7.70 -7.98
CA LEU A 107 -25.29 -8.44 -7.03
C LEU A 107 -24.60 -8.61 -5.67
N TYR A 108 -23.29 -8.90 -5.65
CA TYR A 108 -22.51 -8.92 -4.40
C TYR A 108 -22.45 -7.56 -3.72
N LYS A 109 -22.31 -6.46 -4.48
CA LYS A 109 -22.36 -5.11 -3.91
C LYS A 109 -23.73 -4.81 -3.31
N GLN A 110 -24.83 -5.21 -3.97
CA GLN A 110 -26.17 -5.11 -3.40
C GLN A 110 -26.30 -5.94 -2.13
N LEU A 111 -25.74 -7.15 -2.09
CA LEU A 111 -25.71 -7.97 -0.89
C LEU A 111 -24.97 -7.28 0.27
N LEU A 112 -23.85 -6.60 -0.02
CA LEU A 112 -23.14 -5.81 0.99
C LEU A 112 -23.90 -4.56 1.45
N THR A 113 -24.90 -4.08 0.70
CA THR A 113 -25.81 -3.04 1.23
C THR A 113 -26.81 -3.59 2.24
N VAL A 114 -27.18 -4.87 2.12
CA VAL A 114 -28.04 -5.58 3.09
C VAL A 114 -27.23 -6.00 4.32
N ASN A 115 -25.98 -6.44 4.09
CA ASN A 115 -25.08 -6.87 5.15
C ASN A 115 -23.64 -6.45 4.83
N ALA A 116 -23.24 -5.28 5.33
CA ALA A 116 -21.91 -4.73 5.10
C ALA A 116 -20.78 -5.59 5.70
N ASN A 117 -21.09 -6.52 6.61
CA ASN A 117 -20.11 -7.36 7.28
C ASN A 117 -19.96 -8.76 6.69
N ASP A 118 -20.77 -9.12 5.69
CA ASP A 118 -20.77 -10.44 5.04
C ASP A 118 -19.35 -10.86 4.61
N ALA A 119 -18.73 -11.70 5.43
CA ALA A 119 -17.35 -12.12 5.25
C ALA A 119 -17.18 -13.01 4.01
N VAL A 120 -18.18 -13.86 3.72
CA VAL A 120 -18.20 -14.74 2.55
C VAL A 120 -18.21 -13.89 1.26
N THR A 121 -19.12 -12.92 1.17
CA THR A 121 -19.24 -12.06 -0.01
C THR A 121 -17.99 -11.20 -0.23
N LYS A 122 -17.41 -10.65 0.85
CA LYS A 122 -16.13 -9.93 0.76
C LYS A 122 -15.01 -10.81 0.23
N ALA A 123 -14.90 -12.06 0.72
CA ALA A 123 -13.91 -13.02 0.23
C ALA A 123 -14.13 -13.34 -1.27
N GLN A 124 -15.37 -13.58 -1.68
CA GLN A 124 -15.72 -13.85 -3.09
C GLN A 124 -15.37 -12.67 -4.02
N LEU A 125 -15.62 -11.43 -3.59
CA LEU A 125 -15.21 -10.24 -4.33
C LEU A 125 -13.69 -10.10 -4.43
N ALA A 126 -12.97 -10.33 -3.33
CA ALA A 126 -11.52 -10.33 -3.34
C ALA A 126 -10.95 -11.37 -4.32
N ASP A 127 -11.49 -12.60 -4.30
CA ASP A 127 -11.13 -13.69 -5.23
C ASP A 127 -11.41 -13.34 -6.70
N TYR A 128 -12.56 -12.74 -6.96
CA TYR A 128 -12.92 -12.32 -8.31
C TYR A 128 -11.92 -11.29 -8.85
N TYR A 129 -11.66 -10.23 -8.09
CA TYR A 129 -10.75 -9.17 -8.48
C TYR A 129 -9.29 -9.64 -8.59
N GLU A 130 -8.85 -10.51 -7.68
CA GLU A 130 -7.50 -11.10 -7.74
C GLU A 130 -7.32 -11.93 -9.03
N ARG A 131 -8.28 -12.79 -9.40
CA ARG A 131 -8.23 -13.59 -10.64
C ARG A 131 -8.24 -12.72 -11.90
N GLN A 132 -9.05 -11.66 -11.92
CA GLN A 132 -9.04 -10.68 -13.01
C GLN A 132 -7.67 -9.97 -13.11
N GLY A 133 -7.11 -9.56 -11.97
CA GLY A 133 -5.76 -8.99 -11.88
C GLY A 133 -4.69 -9.93 -12.43
N ASN A 134 -4.71 -11.21 -12.02
CA ASN A 134 -3.79 -12.24 -12.49
C ASN A 134 -3.90 -12.45 -14.00
N THR A 135 -5.12 -12.49 -14.54
CA THR A 135 -5.38 -12.64 -15.97
C THR A 135 -4.81 -11.47 -16.76
N LEU A 136 -5.09 -10.23 -16.33
CA LEU A 136 -4.58 -9.01 -16.95
C LEU A 136 -3.05 -8.90 -16.85
N PHE A 137 -2.48 -9.31 -15.72
CA PHE A 137 -1.03 -9.36 -15.52
C PHE A 137 -0.37 -10.29 -16.55
N ASN A 138 -0.92 -11.48 -16.74
CA ASN A 138 -0.43 -12.45 -17.73
C ASN A 138 -0.59 -11.95 -19.18
N GLN A 139 -1.60 -11.12 -19.44
CA GLN A 139 -1.78 -10.39 -20.71
C GLN A 139 -0.88 -9.15 -20.84
N LYS A 140 -0.01 -8.88 -19.87
CA LYS A 140 0.86 -7.68 -19.78
C LYS A 140 0.09 -6.35 -19.70
N ARG A 141 -1.19 -6.38 -19.33
CA ARG A 141 -2.05 -5.22 -19.11
C ARG A 141 -1.88 -4.71 -17.68
N TYR A 142 -0.65 -4.30 -17.34
CA TYR A 142 -0.23 -4.07 -15.95
C TYR A 142 -1.00 -2.95 -15.22
N ALA A 143 -1.34 -1.86 -15.91
CA ALA A 143 -2.10 -0.77 -15.32
C ALA A 143 -3.52 -1.22 -14.90
N GLU A 144 -4.15 -2.04 -15.73
CA GLU A 144 -5.48 -2.60 -15.44
C GLU A 144 -5.39 -3.68 -14.36
N ALA A 145 -4.39 -4.55 -14.43
CA ALA A 145 -4.11 -5.53 -13.38
C ALA A 145 -3.93 -4.86 -12.00
N ARG A 146 -3.21 -3.73 -11.96
CA ARG A 146 -3.04 -2.92 -10.74
C ARG A 146 -4.39 -2.48 -10.17
N SER A 147 -5.28 -1.98 -11.02
CA SER A 147 -6.61 -1.55 -10.60
C SER A 147 -7.40 -2.70 -9.98
N GLN A 148 -7.37 -3.89 -10.59
CA GLN A 148 -8.05 -5.07 -10.05
C GLN A 148 -7.47 -5.50 -8.69
N TYR A 149 -6.15 -5.53 -8.52
CA TYR A 149 -5.54 -5.85 -7.23
C TYR A 149 -5.88 -4.83 -6.13
N GLN A 150 -5.99 -3.54 -6.47
CA GLN A 150 -6.46 -2.52 -5.53
C GLN A 150 -7.91 -2.75 -5.10
N GLN A 151 -8.79 -3.16 -6.03
CA GLN A 151 -10.16 -3.57 -5.69
C GLN A 151 -10.15 -4.79 -4.75
N ALA A 152 -9.35 -5.81 -5.03
CA ALA A 152 -9.24 -6.99 -4.16
C ALA A 152 -8.85 -6.63 -2.72
N LEU A 153 -7.86 -5.73 -2.54
CA LEU A 153 -7.43 -5.25 -1.22
C LEU A 153 -8.52 -4.53 -0.42
N SER A 154 -9.48 -3.89 -1.09
CA SER A 154 -10.59 -3.23 -0.41
C SER A 154 -11.56 -4.21 0.28
N TYR A 155 -11.51 -5.49 -0.11
CA TYR A 155 -12.40 -6.53 0.41
C TYR A 155 -11.71 -7.58 1.29
N THR A 156 -10.36 -7.60 1.37
CA THR A 156 -9.64 -8.61 2.16
C THR A 156 -8.56 -8.02 3.06
N THR A 157 -8.48 -8.52 4.30
CA THR A 157 -7.39 -8.24 5.25
C THR A 157 -6.40 -9.40 5.36
N THR A 158 -6.86 -10.63 5.19
CA THR A 158 -6.05 -11.85 5.34
C THR A 158 -5.02 -12.06 4.22
N ARG A 159 -5.31 -11.60 2.99
CA ARG A 159 -4.47 -11.80 1.79
C ARG A 159 -3.68 -10.57 1.36
N GLN A 160 -3.52 -9.59 2.24
CA GLN A 160 -2.85 -8.33 1.90
C GLN A 160 -1.42 -8.54 1.42
N GLY A 161 -0.64 -9.42 2.06
CA GLY A 161 0.76 -9.64 1.71
C GLY A 161 0.98 -10.14 0.28
N THR A 162 0.21 -11.12 -0.18
CA THR A 162 0.35 -11.67 -1.53
C THR A 162 -0.05 -10.65 -2.59
N ILE A 163 -1.16 -9.93 -2.39
CA ILE A 163 -1.65 -8.93 -3.33
C ILE A 163 -0.72 -7.70 -3.36
N GLN A 164 -0.17 -7.28 -2.21
CA GLN A 164 0.82 -6.21 -2.14
C GLN A 164 2.09 -6.56 -2.92
N LEU A 165 2.58 -7.79 -2.84
CA LEU A 165 3.71 -8.24 -3.65
C LEU A 165 3.42 -8.15 -5.16
N GLN A 166 2.19 -8.46 -5.60
CA GLN A 166 1.79 -8.27 -7.00
C GLN A 166 1.79 -6.81 -7.42
N LEU A 167 1.28 -5.92 -6.55
CA LEU A 167 1.29 -4.48 -6.79
C LEU A 167 2.72 -3.94 -6.87
N ASP A 168 3.62 -4.39 -5.99
CA ASP A 168 5.03 -4.01 -6.01
C ASP A 168 5.72 -4.47 -7.30
N ASN A 169 5.44 -5.70 -7.74
CA ASN A 169 5.94 -6.21 -9.01
C ASN A 169 5.46 -5.35 -10.18
N ILE A 170 4.17 -5.02 -10.23
CA ILE A 170 3.62 -4.12 -11.25
C ILE A 170 4.27 -2.74 -11.17
N ASN A 171 4.43 -2.17 -9.98
CA ASN A 171 5.03 -0.84 -9.81
C ASN A 171 6.47 -0.82 -10.30
N ARG A 172 7.26 -1.87 -10.06
CA ARG A 172 8.63 -1.99 -10.61
C ARG A 172 8.65 -2.12 -12.13
N ILE A 173 7.63 -2.74 -12.73
CA ILE A 173 7.51 -2.86 -14.19
C ILE A 173 7.14 -1.51 -14.81
N LEU A 174 6.14 -0.83 -14.25
CA LEU A 174 5.64 0.45 -14.76
C LEU A 174 6.60 1.60 -14.48
N ASN A 175 7.23 1.60 -13.30
CA ASN A 175 8.15 2.61 -12.82
C ASN A 175 9.46 1.94 -12.40
N PRO A 176 10.30 1.50 -13.36
CA PRO A 176 11.57 0.88 -13.04
C PRO A 176 12.44 1.87 -12.25
N PRO A 177 13.05 1.45 -11.13
CA PRO A 177 13.95 2.34 -10.40
C PRO A 177 15.10 2.76 -11.32
N PRO A 178 15.56 4.03 -11.22
CA PRO A 178 16.67 4.49 -12.02
C PRO A 178 17.86 3.57 -11.80
N SER A 179 18.49 3.11 -12.88
CA SER A 179 19.63 2.22 -12.74
C SER A 179 20.70 2.92 -11.90
N LYS A 180 21.29 2.24 -10.91
CA LYS A 180 22.34 2.79 -10.04
C LYS A 180 23.52 3.43 -10.81
N ARG A 181 23.66 3.10 -12.10
CA ARG A 181 24.69 3.63 -13.00
C ARG A 181 24.31 4.92 -13.71
N ILE A 182 23.04 5.33 -13.75
CA ILE A 182 22.66 6.66 -14.24
C ILE A 182 23.30 7.72 -13.34
N GLY A 183 23.20 7.56 -12.00
CA GLY A 183 23.88 8.44 -11.06
C GLY A 183 25.40 8.45 -11.25
N LEU A 184 26.02 7.29 -11.50
CA LEU A 184 27.46 7.20 -11.75
C LEU A 184 27.88 7.87 -13.07
N LYS A 185 27.09 7.72 -14.15
CA LYS A 185 27.34 8.39 -15.44
C LYS A 185 27.24 9.91 -15.29
N VAL A 186 26.19 10.40 -14.66
CA VAL A 186 25.99 11.84 -14.42
C VAL A 186 27.12 12.41 -13.55
N ALA A 187 27.53 11.69 -12.50
CA ALA A 187 28.62 12.13 -11.63
C ALA A 187 29.98 12.18 -12.36
N THR A 188 30.31 11.15 -13.15
CA THR A 188 31.58 11.12 -13.92
C THR A 188 31.62 12.20 -15.00
N GLY A 189 30.53 12.42 -15.72
CA GLY A 189 30.42 13.53 -16.68
C GLY A 189 30.54 14.90 -16.01
N ALA A 190 29.90 15.11 -14.85
CA ALA A 190 30.02 16.37 -14.10
C ALA A 190 31.46 16.64 -13.63
N VAL A 191 32.17 15.62 -13.15
CA VAL A 191 33.59 15.73 -12.76
C VAL A 191 34.46 16.05 -13.98
N ALA A 192 34.22 15.40 -15.12
CA ALA A 192 34.97 15.65 -16.34
C ALA A 192 34.83 17.11 -16.81
N VAL A 193 33.60 17.62 -16.90
CA VAL A 193 33.31 18.98 -17.33
C VAL A 193 33.87 20.01 -16.34
N GLY A 194 33.66 19.80 -15.04
CA GLY A 194 34.15 20.72 -14.00
C GLY A 194 35.68 20.82 -14.00
N ALA A 195 36.37 19.68 -14.07
CA ALA A 195 37.84 19.65 -14.12
C ALA A 195 38.38 20.28 -15.41
N ALA A 196 37.75 20.02 -16.56
CA ALA A 196 38.16 20.62 -17.83
C ALA A 196 37.95 22.14 -17.87
N ALA A 197 36.81 22.64 -17.39
CA ALA A 197 36.53 24.07 -17.31
C ALA A 197 37.52 24.79 -16.39
N TYR A 198 37.83 24.20 -15.23
CA TYR A 198 38.80 24.77 -14.30
C TYR A 198 40.23 24.74 -14.87
N ALA A 199 40.62 23.68 -15.60
CA ALA A 199 41.88 23.65 -16.32
C ALA A 199 41.97 24.75 -17.39
N ALA A 200 40.90 24.98 -18.17
CA ALA A 200 40.86 26.05 -19.16
C ALA A 200 41.00 27.44 -18.52
N PHE A 201 40.36 27.66 -17.37
CA PHE A 201 40.51 28.90 -16.60
C PHE A 201 41.95 29.12 -16.14
N LEU A 202 42.59 28.10 -15.56
CA LEU A 202 44.01 28.19 -15.14
C LEU A 202 44.94 28.47 -16.33
N HIS A 203 44.67 27.86 -17.48
CA HIS A 203 45.45 28.09 -18.69
C HIS A 203 45.31 29.54 -19.17
N SER A 204 44.07 30.05 -19.25
CA SER A 204 43.82 31.42 -19.68
C SER A 204 44.41 32.46 -18.72
N ASP A 205 44.27 32.25 -17.40
CA ASP A 205 44.83 33.14 -16.38
C ASP A 205 46.35 33.25 -16.51
N PHE A 206 47.03 32.11 -16.68
CA PHE A 206 48.48 32.07 -16.88
C PHE A 206 48.91 32.77 -18.17
N GLN A 207 48.23 32.50 -19.30
CA GLN A 207 48.57 33.13 -20.58
C GLN A 207 48.38 34.64 -20.53
N ASN A 208 47.28 35.12 -19.94
CA ASN A 208 47.00 36.55 -19.81
C ASN A 208 48.09 37.26 -18.99
N LYS A 209 48.46 36.69 -17.83
CA LYS A 209 49.50 37.25 -16.96
C LYS A 209 50.89 37.20 -17.60
N ARG A 210 51.21 36.10 -18.29
CA ARG A 210 52.47 35.99 -19.05
C ARG A 210 52.54 37.03 -20.17
N ASN A 211 51.46 37.23 -20.92
CA ASN A 211 51.40 38.22 -21.98
C ASN A 211 51.55 39.65 -21.44
N ALA A 212 50.95 39.94 -20.27
CA ALA A 212 51.12 41.22 -19.60
C ALA A 212 52.59 41.48 -19.21
N VAL A 213 53.29 40.48 -18.68
CA VAL A 213 54.74 40.58 -18.38
C VAL A 213 55.55 40.83 -19.65
N ILE A 214 55.28 40.10 -20.74
CA ILE A 214 55.99 40.27 -22.02
C ILE A 214 55.78 41.67 -22.58
N GLN A 215 54.54 42.18 -22.55
CA GLN A 215 54.21 43.53 -23.04
C GLN A 215 54.90 44.60 -22.20
N LEU A 216 54.82 44.51 -20.86
CA LEU A 216 55.48 45.45 -19.96
C LEU A 216 57.00 45.41 -20.12
N GLY A 217 57.59 44.22 -20.28
CA GLY A 217 59.02 44.06 -20.53
C GLY A 217 59.48 44.73 -21.83
N GLN A 218 58.70 44.59 -22.90
CA GLN A 218 58.97 45.27 -24.19
C GLN A 218 58.89 46.80 -24.08
N THR A 219 58.02 47.32 -23.21
CA THR A 219 57.93 48.78 -22.96
C THR A 219 59.01 49.30 -22.01
N ALA A 220 59.45 48.47 -21.06
CA ALA A 220 60.40 48.85 -20.01
C ALA A 220 61.86 48.76 -20.45
N ASP A 221 62.18 47.86 -21.38
CA ASP A 221 63.51 47.70 -21.97
C ASP A 221 63.41 47.30 -23.46
N PRO A 222 63.16 48.28 -24.36
CA PRO A 222 63.01 48.01 -25.80
C PRO A 222 64.30 47.55 -26.47
N THR A 223 65.45 47.89 -25.88
CA THR A 223 66.80 47.61 -26.40
C THR A 223 67.42 46.35 -25.82
N ASN A 224 66.74 45.71 -24.86
CA ASN A 224 67.24 44.55 -24.10
C ASN A 224 68.63 44.82 -23.49
N SER A 225 68.83 46.05 -23.02
CA SER A 225 70.11 46.56 -22.51
C SER A 225 70.25 46.41 -21.00
N GLY A 226 69.20 45.95 -20.29
CA GLY A 226 69.19 45.78 -18.84
C GLY A 226 69.00 47.08 -18.04
N SER A 227 68.72 48.19 -18.71
CA SER A 227 68.49 49.51 -18.11
C SER A 227 66.99 49.81 -18.04
N ILE A 228 66.41 49.67 -16.85
CA ILE A 228 64.97 49.78 -16.63
C ILE A 228 64.54 51.26 -16.70
N GLY A 229 63.46 51.55 -17.44
CA GLY A 229 62.80 52.87 -17.50
C GLY A 229 62.28 53.40 -16.14
N PRO A 230 61.51 54.51 -16.13
CA PRO A 230 61.12 55.25 -14.90
C PRO A 230 60.52 54.38 -13.79
N ASP A 231 60.77 54.74 -12.52
CA ASP A 231 60.49 53.95 -11.29
C ASP A 231 59.05 53.38 -11.15
N ASP A 232 58.07 53.98 -11.80
CA ASP A 232 56.67 53.50 -11.80
C ASP A 232 56.48 52.28 -12.71
N LEU A 233 57.14 52.26 -13.86
CA LEU A 233 57.08 51.15 -14.82
C LEU A 233 57.79 49.90 -14.28
N ASN A 234 58.86 50.09 -13.51
CA ASN A 234 59.59 49.01 -12.85
C ASN A 234 58.71 48.30 -11.79
N ARG A 235 57.94 49.06 -11.00
CA ARG A 235 56.99 48.49 -10.02
C ARG A 235 55.87 47.72 -10.70
N GLN A 236 55.29 48.27 -11.77
CA GLN A 236 54.24 47.58 -12.54
C GLN A 236 54.75 46.28 -13.18
N TYR A 237 55.99 46.28 -13.68
CA TYR A 237 56.64 45.07 -14.19
C TYR A 237 56.84 44.02 -13.09
N GLN A 238 57.32 44.42 -11.92
CA GLN A 238 57.52 43.53 -10.77
C GLN A 238 56.17 42.93 -10.29
N ASP A 239 55.13 43.74 -10.14
CA ASP A 239 53.80 43.27 -9.75
C ASP A 239 53.22 42.25 -10.77
N ALA A 240 53.38 42.53 -12.07
CA ALA A 240 52.95 41.63 -13.13
C ALA A 240 53.77 40.33 -13.14
N TYR A 241 55.09 40.42 -12.89
CA TYR A 241 56.00 39.28 -12.81
C TYR A 241 55.64 38.38 -11.62
N ASP A 242 55.42 38.95 -10.44
CA ASP A 242 54.99 38.23 -9.25
C ASP A 242 53.63 37.57 -9.45
N ALA A 243 52.67 38.28 -10.07
CA ALA A 243 51.37 37.72 -10.42
C ALA A 243 51.48 36.56 -11.42
N ALA A 244 52.37 36.65 -12.40
CA ALA A 244 52.65 35.58 -13.36
C ALA A 244 53.36 34.38 -12.68
N GLN A 245 54.24 34.63 -11.72
CA GLN A 245 54.90 33.58 -10.93
C GLN A 245 53.90 32.83 -10.03
N VAL A 246 52.96 33.56 -9.42
CA VAL A 246 51.84 32.97 -8.67
C VAL A 246 50.91 32.16 -9.58
N ALA A 247 50.71 32.56 -10.84
CA ALA A 247 49.99 31.74 -11.81
C ALA A 247 50.81 30.52 -12.28
N ALA A 248 52.13 30.66 -12.41
CA ALA A 248 53.05 29.58 -12.77
C ALA A 248 53.13 28.48 -11.70
N SER A 249 53.03 28.84 -10.41
CA SER A 249 53.01 27.86 -9.32
C SER A 249 51.77 26.95 -9.36
N LYS A 250 50.68 27.39 -10.02
CA LYS A 250 49.44 26.60 -10.22
C LYS A 250 49.53 25.60 -11.38
N THR A 251 50.66 25.49 -12.08
CA THR A 251 50.87 24.51 -13.16
C THR A 251 50.66 23.06 -12.71
N GLY A 252 51.00 22.73 -11.45
CA GLY A 252 50.69 21.43 -10.86
C GLY A 252 49.19 21.15 -10.77
N LEU A 253 48.41 22.14 -10.36
CA LEU A 253 46.95 22.07 -10.27
C LEU A 253 46.33 21.91 -11.68
N PHE A 254 46.82 22.66 -12.67
CA PHE A 254 46.39 22.50 -14.06
C PHE A 254 46.60 21.07 -14.58
N LYS A 255 47.80 20.50 -14.37
CA LYS A 255 48.11 19.12 -14.78
C LYS A 255 47.21 18.11 -14.08
N ALA A 256 46.91 18.32 -12.80
CA ALA A 256 45.99 17.47 -12.04
C ALA A 256 44.57 17.54 -12.62
N CYS A 257 44.05 18.73 -12.92
CA CYS A 257 42.71 18.90 -13.50
C CYS A 257 42.58 18.28 -14.90
N VAL A 258 43.60 18.43 -15.75
CA VAL A 258 43.64 17.76 -17.06
C VAL A 258 43.67 16.23 -16.90
N GLY A 259 44.46 15.72 -15.96
CA GLY A 259 44.50 14.28 -15.65
C GLY A 259 43.15 13.74 -15.15
N VAL A 260 42.49 14.45 -14.23
CA VAL A 260 41.16 14.09 -13.72
C VAL A 260 40.12 14.12 -14.85
N ALA A 261 40.12 15.16 -15.68
CA ALA A 261 39.22 15.25 -16.83
C ALA A 261 39.42 14.09 -17.81
N ALA A 262 40.67 13.73 -18.12
CA ALA A 262 40.99 12.61 -19.02
C ALA A 262 40.52 11.26 -18.44
N VAL A 263 40.76 11.00 -17.15
CA VAL A 263 40.31 9.76 -16.50
C VAL A 263 38.78 9.70 -16.41
N ALA A 264 38.13 10.81 -16.05
CA ALA A 264 36.67 10.88 -15.93
C ALA A 264 35.97 10.69 -17.29
N THR A 265 36.49 11.29 -18.36
CA THR A 265 35.97 11.10 -19.72
C THR A 265 36.14 9.66 -20.20
N LEU A 266 37.30 9.02 -19.96
CA LEU A 266 37.50 7.60 -20.27
C LEU A 266 36.54 6.70 -19.47
N ALA A 267 36.31 7.01 -18.19
CA ALA A 267 35.35 6.28 -17.36
C ALA A 267 33.91 6.44 -17.87
N GLU A 268 33.53 7.65 -18.28
CA GLU A 268 32.22 7.94 -18.87
C GLU A 268 32.02 7.15 -20.18
N VAL A 269 32.99 7.21 -21.10
CA VAL A 269 32.97 6.43 -22.36
C VAL A 269 32.86 4.93 -22.08
N TYR A 270 33.63 4.41 -21.12
CA TYR A 270 33.55 3.01 -20.70
C TYR A 270 32.14 2.63 -20.20
N LEU A 271 31.50 3.50 -19.40
CA LEU A 271 30.14 3.31 -18.90
C LEU A 271 29.07 3.44 -20.01
N LEU A 272 29.33 4.21 -21.07
CA LEU A 272 28.42 4.37 -22.21
C LEU A 272 28.47 3.19 -23.18
N VAL A 273 29.66 2.70 -23.51
CA VAL A 273 29.86 1.63 -24.50
C VAL A 273 29.45 0.26 -23.97
N ARG A 274 29.75 -0.04 -22.70
CA ARG A 274 29.36 -1.34 -22.12
C ARG A 274 27.92 -1.33 -21.62
N LYS A 275 27.00 -1.82 -22.45
CA LYS A 275 25.69 -2.28 -21.98
C LYS A 275 25.91 -3.46 -21.03
N PRO A 276 25.36 -3.44 -19.80
CA PRO A 276 25.45 -4.58 -18.93
C PRO A 276 24.69 -5.74 -19.56
N LYS A 277 25.26 -6.94 -19.50
CA LYS A 277 24.47 -8.17 -19.67
C LYS A 277 23.38 -8.11 -18.61
N ALA A 278 22.11 -8.18 -19.02
CA ALA A 278 21.03 -8.37 -18.07
C ALA A 278 21.43 -9.59 -17.23
N LYS A 279 21.65 -9.43 -15.93
CA LYS A 279 21.67 -10.59 -15.05
C LYS A 279 20.25 -11.10 -15.14
N PRO A 280 19.99 -12.29 -15.73
CA PRO A 280 18.65 -12.84 -15.63
C PRO A 280 18.37 -12.92 -14.14
N THR A 281 17.39 -12.15 -13.66
CA THR A 281 16.82 -12.39 -12.36
C THR A 281 16.29 -13.80 -12.48
N ALA A 282 17.04 -14.77 -11.96
CA ALA A 282 16.81 -16.19 -12.20
C ALA A 282 15.45 -16.65 -11.67
N TRP A 283 14.73 -15.77 -10.99
CA TRP A 283 13.41 -15.98 -10.42
C TRP A 283 12.56 -14.74 -10.64
N GLN A 284 11.52 -14.89 -11.47
CA GLN A 284 10.46 -13.91 -11.62
C GLN A 284 9.22 -14.46 -10.93
N VAL A 285 8.73 -13.71 -9.95
CA VAL A 285 7.49 -14.01 -9.25
C VAL A 285 6.32 -13.64 -10.15
N HIS A 286 5.49 -14.62 -10.50
CA HIS A 286 4.29 -14.43 -11.30
C HIS A 286 3.04 -14.80 -10.48
N PRO A 287 1.89 -14.14 -10.72
CA PRO A 287 0.62 -14.63 -10.21
C PRO A 287 0.30 -16.02 -10.76
N ALA A 288 -0.20 -16.91 -9.89
CA ALA A 288 -0.78 -18.17 -10.33
C ALA A 288 -2.10 -17.91 -11.08
N THR A 289 -2.32 -18.63 -12.18
CA THR A 289 -3.49 -18.45 -13.05
C THR A 289 -4.74 -19.13 -12.48
N GLU A 290 -4.57 -20.27 -11.81
CA GLU A 290 -5.68 -21.13 -11.34
C GLU A 290 -5.74 -21.33 -9.82
N SER A 291 -4.73 -20.89 -9.07
CA SER A 291 -4.66 -21.07 -7.62
C SER A 291 -4.29 -19.78 -6.89
N TRP A 292 -4.53 -19.77 -5.59
CA TRP A 292 -4.02 -18.71 -4.72
C TRP A 292 -2.51 -18.88 -4.57
N GLY A 293 -1.75 -17.88 -5.00
CA GLY A 293 -0.32 -17.86 -4.73
C GLY A 293 0.56 -17.24 -5.81
N LEU A 294 1.86 -17.34 -5.54
CA LEU A 294 2.94 -16.84 -6.36
C LEU A 294 3.68 -18.02 -6.96
N THR A 295 3.88 -18.00 -8.28
CA THR A 295 4.72 -18.98 -8.97
C THR A 295 6.11 -18.40 -9.19
N LEU A 296 7.13 -19.18 -8.88
CA LEU A 296 8.51 -18.85 -9.16
C LEU A 296 8.86 -19.39 -10.55
N ARG A 297 8.92 -18.49 -11.54
CA ARG A 297 9.35 -18.86 -12.89
C ARG A 297 10.81 -18.48 -13.10
N ARG A 298 11.60 -19.43 -13.57
CA ARG A 298 12.97 -19.16 -14.02
C ARG A 298 12.93 -18.55 -15.42
N GLY A 299 13.39 -17.31 -15.54
CA GLY A 299 13.64 -16.69 -16.85
C GLY A 299 14.93 -17.27 -17.43
N PHE A 300 14.82 -17.97 -18.56
CA PHE A 300 15.96 -18.39 -19.38
C PHE A 300 16.33 -17.28 -20.36
#